data_AF-A0A7L9IWY2-F1
#
_entry.id   AF-A0A7L9IWY2-F1
#
_cell.length_a   1.000
_cell.length_b   1.000
_cell.length_c   1.000
_cell.angle_alpha   90.00
_cell.angle_beta   90.00
_cell.angle_gamma   90.00
#
_symmetry.space_group_name_H-M   'P 1'
#
loop_
_entity.id
_entity.type
_entity.pdbx_description
1 polymer ?
#
loop_
_entity_poly.entity_id
_entity_poly.type
_entity_poly.pdbx_seq_one_letter_code
_entity_poly.pdbx_strand_id
1 'polypeptide(L)'
;MYVKYNVGVAGLIAVADIAFPELMEVDGLVFIKARYAGFSQKTLDDWRERLGDDGAALARVVNNFVVWDELDVDGDGDDISDVMAAEFIAECWRARAAADFPDRNIVVEVVDQYGPTVVMYEPNV
;
A
#
# COMPACT_ATOMS: atom_id res chain seq x y z
N MET A 1 -29.40 0.81 1.84
CA MET A 1 -28.01 0.34 1.67
C MET A 1 -27.14 1.10 2.65
N TYR A 2 -26.37 0.41 3.50
CA TYR A 2 -25.56 1.02 4.56
C TYR A 2 -24.63 2.14 4.04
N VAL A 3 -24.07 1.95 2.84
CA VAL A 3 -23.21 2.93 2.14
C VAL A 3 -23.85 4.32 1.99
N LYS A 4 -25.16 4.40 1.71
CA LYS A 4 -25.86 5.68 1.46
C LYS A 4 -25.82 6.63 2.68
N TYR A 5 -25.75 6.06 3.87
CA TYR A 5 -25.83 6.81 5.13
C TYR A 5 -24.46 7.14 5.73
N ASN A 6 -23.40 6.44 5.29
CA ASN A 6 -22.07 6.54 5.89
C ASN A 6 -21.00 7.04 4.92
N VAL A 7 -21.21 6.96 3.61
CA VAL A 7 -20.18 7.29 2.61
C VAL A 7 -20.73 8.29 1.60
N GLY A 8 -20.20 9.51 1.63
CA GLY A 8 -20.38 10.49 0.56
C GLY A 8 -19.52 10.16 -0.66
N VAL A 9 -19.84 10.74 -1.82
CA VAL A 9 -19.09 10.50 -3.07
C VAL A 9 -17.59 10.79 -2.91
N ALA A 10 -17.22 11.88 -2.22
CA ALA A 10 -15.82 12.20 -1.99
C ALA A 10 -15.09 11.13 -1.17
N GLY A 11 -15.73 10.59 -0.12
CA GLY A 11 -15.17 9.50 0.67
C GLY A 11 -15.01 8.21 -0.14
N LEU A 12 -15.97 7.90 -1.01
CA LEU A 12 -15.85 6.77 -1.92
C LEU A 12 -14.64 6.91 -2.87
N ILE A 13 -14.42 8.10 -3.43
CA ILE A 13 -13.29 8.35 -4.32
C ILE A 13 -11.96 8.28 -3.56
N ALA A 14 -11.88 8.80 -2.33
CA ALA A 14 -10.68 8.69 -1.50
C ALA A 14 -10.32 7.22 -1.24
N VAL A 15 -11.30 6.39 -0.87
CA VAL A 15 -11.08 4.94 -0.69
C VAL A 15 -10.68 4.27 -2.00
N ALA A 16 -11.30 4.64 -3.12
CA ALA A 16 -10.97 4.06 -4.43
C ALA A 16 -9.53 4.39 -4.88
N ASP A 17 -9.04 5.59 -4.58
CA ASP A 17 -7.66 6.02 -4.90
C ASP A 17 -6.63 5.19 -4.12
N ILE A 18 -6.93 4.87 -2.87
CA ILE A 18 -6.09 3.99 -2.04
C ILE A 18 -6.20 2.54 -2.49
N ALA A 19 -7.42 2.04 -2.74
CA ALA A 19 -7.65 0.62 -3.04
C ALA A 19 -7.23 0.21 -4.45
N PHE A 20 -7.36 1.10 -5.44
CA PHE A 20 -7.03 0.82 -6.85
C PHE A 20 -6.01 1.82 -7.38
N PRO A 21 -4.79 1.85 -6.80
CA PRO A 21 -3.80 2.85 -7.14
C PRO A 21 -3.29 2.70 -8.58
N GLU A 22 -2.77 3.79 -9.14
CA GLU A 22 -1.92 3.72 -10.33
C GLU A 22 -0.56 3.14 -9.94
N LEU A 23 -0.15 2.07 -10.63
CA LEU A 23 1.16 1.46 -10.46
C LEU A 23 2.13 1.96 -11.53
N MET A 24 3.41 2.04 -11.17
CA MET A 24 4.47 2.45 -12.08
C MET A 24 5.74 1.61 -11.87
N GLU A 25 6.52 1.44 -12.93
CA GLU A 25 7.83 0.80 -12.84
C GLU A 25 8.95 1.86 -12.85
N VAL A 26 9.88 1.74 -11.90
CA VAL A 26 11.09 2.58 -11.80
C VAL A 26 12.27 1.70 -11.45
N ASP A 27 13.32 1.75 -12.28
CA ASP A 27 14.55 0.96 -12.08
C ASP A 27 14.28 -0.55 -11.89
N GLY A 28 13.29 -1.10 -12.59
CA GLY A 28 12.88 -2.50 -12.49
C GLY A 28 12.01 -2.84 -11.27
N LEU A 29 11.71 -1.88 -10.39
CA LEU A 29 10.84 -2.07 -9.22
C LEU A 29 9.44 -1.49 -9.50
N VAL A 30 8.40 -2.13 -8.95
CA VAL A 30 7.01 -1.62 -9.05
C VAL A 30 6.65 -0.82 -7.81
N PHE A 31 6.15 0.39 -8.03
CA PHE A 31 5.69 1.27 -6.98
C PHE A 31 4.25 1.73 -7.19
N ILE A 32 3.59 2.04 -6.09
CA ILE A 32 2.37 2.86 -6.09
C ILE A 32 2.79 4.28 -6.39
N LYS A 33 2.32 4.84 -7.51
CA LYS A 33 2.78 6.12 -8.04
C LYS A 33 2.62 7.27 -7.04
N ALA A 34 1.47 7.36 -6.38
CA ALA A 34 1.19 8.40 -5.39
C ALA A 34 2.17 8.33 -4.19
N ARG A 35 2.51 7.12 -3.74
CA ARG A 35 3.45 6.90 -2.63
C ARG A 35 4.87 7.22 -3.03
N TYR A 36 5.32 6.74 -4.19
CA TYR A 36 6.64 7.05 -4.72
C TYR A 36 6.84 8.57 -4.89
N ALA A 37 5.84 9.26 -5.45
CA ALA A 37 5.86 10.71 -5.62
C ALA A 37 5.83 11.49 -4.29
N GLY A 38 5.35 10.87 -3.20
CA GLY A 38 5.38 11.46 -1.86
C GLY A 38 6.78 11.49 -1.23
N PHE A 39 7.72 10.69 -1.74
CA PHE A 39 9.10 10.72 -1.28
C PHE A 39 9.91 11.77 -2.03
N SER A 40 10.74 12.52 -1.30
CA SER A 40 11.79 13.33 -1.94
C SER A 40 12.89 12.42 -2.51
N GLN A 41 13.58 12.87 -3.55
CA GLN A 41 14.73 12.12 -4.11
C GLN A 41 15.76 11.80 -3.03
N LYS A 42 16.05 12.78 -2.15
CA LYS A 42 16.96 12.57 -1.02
C LYS A 42 16.49 11.43 -0.11
N THR A 43 15.19 11.37 0.21
CA THR A 43 14.64 10.32 1.06
C THR A 43 14.77 8.94 0.41
N LEU A 44 14.53 8.85 -0.90
CA LEU A 44 14.71 7.59 -1.65
C LEU A 44 16.18 7.17 -1.68
N ASP A 45 17.10 8.12 -1.87
CA ASP A 45 18.53 7.85 -1.90
C ASP A 45 19.04 7.41 -0.52
N ASP A 46 18.60 8.06 0.55
CA ASP A 46 18.93 7.68 1.94
C ASP A 46 18.43 6.25 2.26
N TRP A 47 17.25 5.86 1.75
CA TRP A 47 16.75 4.49 1.88
C TRP A 47 17.54 3.48 1.05
N ARG A 48 17.90 3.83 -0.20
CA ARG A 48 18.74 2.99 -1.06
C ARG A 48 20.12 2.76 -0.44
N GLU A 49 20.74 3.79 0.14
CA GLU A 49 22.01 3.65 0.86
C GLU A 49 21.89 2.69 2.05
N ARG A 50 20.78 2.78 2.80
CA ARG A 50 20.54 1.93 3.98
C ARG A 50 20.23 0.48 3.63
N LEU A 51 19.48 0.24 2.56
CA LEU A 51 18.99 -1.08 2.16
C LEU A 51 19.92 -1.80 1.19
N GLY A 52 20.84 -1.07 0.54
CA GLY A 52 21.72 -1.61 -0.48
C GLY A 52 20.94 -2.10 -1.71
N ASP A 53 21.28 -3.29 -2.19
CA ASP A 53 20.67 -3.90 -3.38
C ASP A 53 19.33 -4.63 -3.09
N ASP A 54 18.75 -4.46 -1.89
CA ASP A 54 17.46 -5.09 -1.54
C ASP A 54 16.29 -4.25 -2.08
N GLY A 55 15.98 -4.43 -3.37
CA GLY A 55 14.90 -3.75 -4.06
C GLY A 55 13.53 -4.10 -3.50
N ALA A 56 13.34 -5.35 -3.07
CA ALA A 56 12.15 -5.80 -2.36
C ALA A 56 11.91 -5.01 -1.07
N ALA A 57 12.93 -4.80 -0.24
CA ALA A 57 12.82 -3.99 0.97
C ALA A 57 12.50 -2.52 0.67
N LEU A 58 13.10 -1.95 -0.37
CA LEU A 58 12.79 -0.58 -0.79
C LEU A 58 11.33 -0.45 -1.24
N ALA A 59 10.84 -1.40 -2.04
CA ALA A 59 9.44 -1.45 -2.46
C ALA A 59 8.49 -1.58 -1.26
N ARG A 60 8.81 -2.41 -0.25
CA ARG A 60 8.02 -2.51 0.99
C ARG A 60 7.92 -1.19 1.74
N VAL A 61 9.02 -0.43 1.82
CA VAL A 61 9.04 0.87 2.52
C VAL A 61 8.18 1.90 1.79
N VAL A 62 8.30 1.98 0.46
CA VAL A 62 7.57 2.98 -0.33
C VAL A 62 6.10 2.59 -0.50
N ASN A 63 5.82 1.31 -0.77
CA ASN A 63 4.48 0.79 -0.95
C ASN A 63 3.90 0.25 0.37
N ASN A 64 4.04 1.00 1.46
CA ASN A 64 3.37 0.67 2.71
C ASN A 64 2.06 1.42 2.84
N PHE A 65 1.06 0.86 3.52
CA PHE A 65 -0.16 1.54 3.96
C PHE A 65 -0.46 1.06 5.37
N VAL A 66 -0.21 1.92 6.35
CA VAL A 66 -0.50 1.65 7.76
C VAL A 66 -1.91 2.14 8.03
N VAL A 67 -2.83 1.25 8.41
CA VAL A 67 -4.25 1.61 8.62
C VAL A 67 -4.39 2.76 9.61
N TRP A 68 -3.65 2.72 10.72
CA TRP A 68 -3.73 3.72 11.79
C TRP A 68 -3.16 5.09 11.43
N ASP A 69 -2.28 5.17 10.45
CA ASP A 69 -1.72 6.46 10.00
C ASP A 69 -2.63 7.15 8.96
N GLU A 70 -3.42 6.37 8.22
CA GLU A 70 -4.11 6.82 7.01
C GLU A 70 -5.64 6.91 7.19
N LEU A 71 -6.20 6.17 8.15
CA LEU A 71 -7.63 6.15 8.45
C LEU A 71 -7.88 6.56 9.91
N ASP A 72 -9.02 7.23 10.10
CA ASP A 72 -9.54 7.50 11.45
C ASP A 72 -10.10 6.19 12.01
N VAL A 73 -9.39 5.62 13.00
CA VAL A 73 -9.75 4.37 13.66
C VAL A 73 -10.28 4.67 15.07
N ASP A 74 -11.45 4.13 15.38
CA ASP A 74 -12.09 4.29 16.70
C ASP A 74 -11.54 3.24 17.69
N GLY A 75 -11.18 3.64 18.90
CA GLY A 75 -10.89 2.73 20.03
C GLY A 75 -9.40 2.45 20.30
N ASP A 76 -9.12 1.42 21.13
CA ASP A 76 -7.80 1.13 21.72
C ASP A 76 -6.89 0.23 20.84
N GLY A 77 -7.07 0.20 19.52
CA GLY A 77 -6.07 -0.35 18.58
C GLY A 77 -5.95 -1.89 18.55
N ASP A 78 -7.05 -2.62 18.63
CA ASP A 78 -7.05 -4.09 18.39
C ASP A 78 -8.40 -4.54 17.79
N ASP A 79 -9.02 -3.67 16.98
CA ASP A 79 -10.33 -3.93 16.41
C ASP A 79 -10.20 -4.78 15.13
N ILE A 80 -11.00 -5.84 15.05
CA ILE A 80 -11.09 -6.70 13.86
C ILE A 80 -11.40 -5.90 12.59
N SER A 81 -12.04 -4.75 12.73
CA SER A 81 -12.32 -3.83 11.61
C SER A 81 -11.07 -3.24 10.96
N ASP A 82 -10.00 -2.96 11.72
CA ASP A 82 -8.74 -2.44 11.18
C ASP A 82 -8.04 -3.49 10.31
N VAL A 83 -8.02 -4.73 10.79
CA VAL A 83 -7.49 -5.87 10.03
C VAL A 83 -8.33 -6.11 8.77
N MET A 84 -9.66 -6.02 8.87
CA MET A 84 -10.54 -6.14 7.71
C MET A 84 -10.30 -5.03 6.68
N ALA A 85 -10.01 -3.81 7.11
CA ALA A 85 -9.65 -2.71 6.22
C ALA A 85 -8.32 -2.98 5.51
N ALA A 86 -7.28 -3.42 6.23
CA ALA A 86 -6.01 -3.80 5.64
C ALA A 86 -6.17 -4.94 4.60
N GLU A 87 -6.90 -6.00 4.94
CA GLU A 87 -7.14 -7.12 4.02
C GLU A 87 -7.92 -6.69 2.77
N PHE A 88 -8.91 -5.79 2.91
CA PHE A 88 -9.62 -5.23 1.77
C PHE A 88 -8.70 -4.47 0.81
N ILE A 89 -7.83 -3.61 1.35
CA ILE A 89 -6.85 -2.88 0.54
C ILE A 89 -5.84 -3.84 -0.09
N ALA A 90 -5.36 -4.84 0.66
CA ALA A 90 -4.43 -5.85 0.16
C ALA A 90 -5.02 -6.62 -1.04
N GLU A 91 -6.26 -7.09 -0.94
CA GLU A 91 -6.96 -7.77 -2.04
C GLU A 91 -7.09 -6.88 -3.29
N CYS A 92 -7.41 -5.59 -3.10
CA CYS A 92 -7.53 -4.66 -4.23
C CYS A 92 -6.17 -4.40 -4.89
N TRP A 93 -5.10 -4.27 -4.10
CA TRP A 93 -3.73 -4.15 -4.61
C TRP A 93 -3.27 -5.42 -5.33
N ARG A 94 -3.59 -6.63 -4.83
CA ARG A 94 -3.31 -7.90 -5.52
C ARG A 94 -3.99 -7.93 -6.88
N ALA A 95 -5.28 -7.57 -6.93
CA ALA A 95 -6.04 -7.53 -8.18
C ALA A 95 -5.46 -6.51 -9.17
N ARG A 96 -5.07 -5.33 -8.69
CA ARG A 96 -4.42 -4.28 -9.51
C ARG A 96 -3.07 -4.75 -10.05
N ALA A 97 -2.21 -5.32 -9.21
CA ALA A 97 -0.89 -5.81 -9.60
C ALA A 97 -1.00 -6.94 -10.65
N ALA A 98 -1.92 -7.89 -10.45
CA ALA A 98 -2.15 -8.97 -11.41
C ALA A 98 -2.70 -8.49 -12.76
N ALA A 99 -3.48 -7.39 -12.77
CA ALA A 99 -4.02 -6.81 -14.00
C ALA A 99 -2.97 -6.01 -14.78
N ASP A 100 -2.15 -5.20 -14.08
CA ASP A 100 -1.20 -4.29 -14.71
C ASP A 100 0.15 -4.97 -15.02
N PHE A 101 0.54 -5.99 -14.24
CA PHE A 101 1.80 -6.73 -14.36
C PHE A 101 1.58 -8.26 -14.28
N PRO A 102 0.84 -8.86 -15.22
CA PRO A 102 0.42 -10.27 -15.15
C PRO A 102 1.59 -11.29 -15.15
N ASP A 103 2.77 -10.89 -15.65
CA ASP A 103 3.95 -11.75 -15.76
C ASP A 103 4.95 -11.57 -14.61
N ARG A 104 4.65 -10.71 -13.62
CA ARG A 104 5.53 -10.41 -12.47
C ARG A 104 5.02 -11.08 -11.20
N ASN A 105 5.93 -11.43 -10.29
CA ASN A 105 5.58 -12.07 -9.01
C ASN A 105 5.39 -11.03 -7.91
N ILE A 106 4.46 -10.09 -8.11
CA ILE A 106 4.19 -9.05 -7.12
C ILE A 106 3.37 -9.64 -5.97
N VAL A 107 3.93 -9.56 -4.77
CA VAL A 107 3.34 -9.99 -3.52
C VAL A 107 2.74 -8.77 -2.81
N VAL A 108 1.52 -8.95 -2.30
CA VAL A 108 0.89 -8.02 -1.35
C VAL A 108 0.51 -8.81 -0.11
N GLU A 109 0.91 -8.32 1.06
CA GLU A 109 0.63 -8.96 2.34
C GLU A 109 0.25 -7.93 3.41
N VAL A 110 -0.53 -8.39 4.39
CA VAL A 110 -0.81 -7.64 5.60
C VAL A 110 0.20 -8.10 6.67
N VAL A 111 0.90 -7.16 7.26
CA VAL A 111 1.87 -7.37 8.33
C VAL A 111 1.51 -6.50 9.54
N ASP A 112 1.94 -6.91 10.72
CA ASP A 112 1.82 -6.09 11.93
C ASP A 112 3.13 -5.30 12.14
N GLN A 113 3.05 -3.99 11.96
CA GLN A 113 4.16 -3.05 12.09
C GLN A 113 3.67 -1.76 12.72
N TYR A 114 3.26 -1.81 13.99
CA TYR A 114 2.52 -0.71 14.63
C TYR A 114 1.10 -0.59 14.05
N GLY A 115 0.40 -1.74 14.01
CA GLY A 115 -0.94 -1.87 13.47
C GLY A 115 -0.98 -2.56 12.10
N PRO A 116 -2.19 -2.90 11.61
CA PRO A 116 -2.38 -3.58 10.34
C PRO A 116 -1.81 -2.75 9.19
N THR A 117 -0.80 -3.30 8.52
CA THR A 117 -0.04 -2.62 7.48
C THR A 117 -0.05 -3.43 6.21
N VAL A 118 -0.48 -2.84 5.10
CA VAL A 118 -0.40 -3.46 3.77
C VAL A 118 0.94 -3.09 3.14
N VAL A 119 1.67 -4.08 2.64
CA VAL A 119 2.90 -3.86 1.87
C VAL A 119 2.82 -4.54 0.51
N MET A 120 3.40 -3.91 -0.51
CA MET A 120 3.51 -4.48 -1.86
C MET A 120 4.95 -4.47 -2.36
N TYR A 121 5.44 -5.61 -2.81
CA TYR A 121 6.80 -5.78 -3.32
C TYR A 121 6.91 -7.01 -4.23
N GLU A 122 7.98 -7.11 -5.00
CA GLU A 122 8.32 -8.35 -5.71
C GLU A 122 9.48 -9.05 -4.96
N PRO A 123 9.42 -10.36 -4.68
CA PRO A 123 10.54 -11.06 -4.07
C PRO A 123 11.71 -11.27 -5.04
N ASN A 124 12.95 -11.15 -4.54
CA ASN A 124 14.20 -11.40 -5.29
C ASN A 124 14.48 -10.43 -6.45
N VAL A 125 14.10 -9.15 -6.30
CA VAL A 125 14.45 -8.04 -7.20
C VAL A 125 15.35 -7.03 -6.52
#